data_AF-A0A1Y3A3D2-F1
#
_entry.id   AF-A0A1Y3A3D2-F1
#
_cell.length_a   1.000
_cell.length_b   1.000
_cell.length_c   1.000
_cell.angle_alpha   90.00
_cell.angle_beta   90.00
_cell.angle_gamma   90.00
#
_symmetry.space_group_name_H-M   'P 1'
#
loop_
_entity.id
_entity.type
_entity.pdbx_description
1 polymer ?
#
loop_
_entity_poly.entity_id
_entity_poly.type
_entity_poly.pdbx_seq_one_letter_code
_entity_poly.pdbx_strand_id
1 'polypeptide(L)'
;MDESRRIAGVEEVPEESTLLATLRPVDSEAVDEGEGDLGEGEDGAPEVEAVLTRAAGEVRAFRNYCQHWTDVRLDKDDGAFVRNGEVFCQKHGATFEADGGYCNFGPCEGAVLESVGVAVADDAVYLDDDAYEFVRLGPSAGKGDGSGSRIDFTGN
;
A
#
# COMPACT_ATOMS: atom_id res chain seq x y z
N MET A 1 -23.65 2.14 2.96
CA MET A 1 -22.62 1.41 2.20
C MET A 1 -22.59 -0.04 2.68
N ASP A 2 -21.93 -0.95 1.96
CA ASP A 2 -21.87 -2.36 2.37
C ASP A 2 -20.83 -2.54 3.49
N GLU A 3 -21.23 -3.13 4.61
CA GLU A 3 -20.37 -3.25 5.80
C GLU A 3 -19.21 -4.24 5.59
N SER A 4 -19.34 -5.20 4.67
CA SER A 4 -18.21 -6.10 4.34
C SER A 4 -17.09 -5.38 3.59
N ARG A 5 -17.40 -4.22 2.99
CA ARG A 5 -16.43 -3.36 2.31
C ARG A 5 -15.87 -2.26 3.20
N ARG A 6 -16.28 -2.16 4.48
CA ARG A 6 -15.76 -1.14 5.41
C ARG A 6 -14.32 -1.46 5.79
N ILE A 7 -13.38 -0.56 5.49
CA ILE A 7 -11.96 -0.71 5.80
C ILE A 7 -11.63 -0.15 7.19
N ALA A 8 -11.88 1.15 7.39
CA ALA A 8 -11.54 1.88 8.62
C ALA A 8 -12.33 3.19 8.75
N GLY A 9 -12.31 3.84 9.90
CA GLY A 9 -12.70 5.24 10.05
C GLY A 9 -11.71 6.18 9.35
N VAL A 10 -12.18 7.32 8.84
CA VAL A 10 -11.32 8.33 8.19
C VAL A 10 -10.22 8.82 9.14
N GLU A 11 -10.54 8.97 10.43
CA GLU A 11 -9.59 9.41 11.45
C GLU A 11 -8.51 8.37 11.76
N GLU A 12 -8.77 7.09 11.46
CA GLU A 12 -7.81 5.99 11.65
C GLU A 12 -6.74 5.94 10.54
N VAL A 13 -6.97 6.62 9.41
CA VAL A 13 -5.96 6.79 8.35
C VAL A 13 -5.04 7.97 8.73
N PRO A 14 -3.76 7.73 9.05
CA PRO A 14 -2.85 8.79 9.51
C PRO A 14 -2.46 9.77 8.37
N GLU A 15 -2.12 11.01 8.72
CA GLU A 15 -1.66 12.03 7.76
C GLU A 15 -0.13 12.01 7.54
N GLU A 16 0.62 11.50 8.52
CA GLU A 16 2.09 11.44 8.50
C GLU A 16 2.61 9.99 8.36
N SER A 17 1.71 9.06 8.02
CA SER A 17 2.02 7.68 7.72
C SER A 17 0.96 7.07 6.79
N THR A 18 0.99 5.76 6.56
CA THR A 18 -0.07 5.02 5.87
C THR A 18 -0.80 4.07 6.79
N LEU A 19 -2.01 3.67 6.40
CA LEU A 19 -2.72 2.53 6.98
C LEU A 19 -2.68 1.36 6.00
N LEU A 20 -2.15 0.22 6.44
CA LEU A 20 -2.03 -0.98 5.62
C LEU A 20 -3.33 -1.81 5.66
N ALA A 21 -3.77 -2.28 4.50
CA ALA A 21 -4.90 -3.20 4.37
C ALA A 21 -4.54 -4.37 3.46
N THR A 22 -5.09 -5.53 3.76
CA THR A 22 -5.04 -6.72 2.91
C THR A 22 -6.34 -6.85 2.13
N LEU A 23 -6.21 -7.07 0.83
CA LEU A 23 -7.30 -7.29 -0.11
C LEU A 23 -7.14 -8.64 -0.79
N ARG A 24 -8.24 -9.17 -1.32
CA ARG A 24 -8.24 -10.38 -2.13
C ARG A 24 -8.67 -10.03 -3.55
N PRO A 25 -7.86 -10.31 -4.59
CA PRO A 25 -8.29 -10.11 -5.96
C PRO A 25 -9.44 -11.08 -6.29
N VAL A 26 -10.47 -10.57 -6.97
CA VAL A 26 -11.59 -11.38 -7.46
C VAL A 26 -11.13 -12.30 -8.60
N ASP A 27 -10.22 -11.82 -9.44
CA ASP A 27 -9.52 -12.61 -10.45
C ASP A 27 -8.08 -12.88 -10.00
N SER A 28 -7.79 -14.12 -9.62
CA SER A 28 -6.46 -14.53 -9.15
C SER A 28 -5.36 -14.40 -10.21
N GLU A 29 -5.70 -14.35 -11.50
CA GLU A 29 -4.73 -14.20 -12.59
C GLU A 29 -4.40 -12.72 -12.88
N ALA A 30 -5.09 -11.77 -12.23
CA ALA A 30 -4.88 -10.33 -12.42
C ALA A 30 -3.67 -9.78 -11.64
N VAL A 31 -3.02 -10.59 -10.82
CA VAL A 31 -1.88 -10.22 -9.98
C VAL A 31 -0.64 -11.03 -10.37
N ASP A 32 0.54 -10.40 -10.30
CA ASP A 32 1.82 -10.97 -10.72
C ASP A 32 2.65 -11.44 -9.52
N GLU A 33 3.22 -12.64 -9.61
CA GLU A 33 4.02 -13.25 -8.54
C GLU A 33 5.29 -12.46 -8.18
N GLY A 34 5.74 -11.56 -9.05
CA GLY A 34 6.87 -10.65 -8.84
C GLY A 34 6.51 -9.36 -8.09
N GLU A 35 5.23 -9.09 -7.83
CA GLU A 35 4.81 -7.93 -7.04
C GLU A 35 5.08 -8.14 -5.55
N GLY A 36 5.72 -7.15 -4.93
CA GLY A 36 6.25 -7.21 -3.58
C GLY A 36 5.17 -7.35 -2.51
N ASP A 37 3.94 -6.97 -2.85
CA ASP A 37 2.78 -6.95 -1.99
C ASP A 37 1.90 -8.22 -2.11
N LEU A 38 2.19 -9.13 -3.05
CA LEU A 38 1.42 -10.37 -3.23
C LEU A 38 1.75 -11.41 -2.15
N GLY A 39 0.82 -11.64 -1.22
CA GLY A 39 0.86 -12.74 -0.26
C GLY A 39 -0.12 -13.86 -0.59
N GLU A 40 -0.32 -14.77 0.36
CA GLU A 40 -1.25 -15.90 0.22
C GLU A 40 -2.07 -16.04 1.50
N GLY A 41 -3.39 -16.14 1.36
CA GLY A 41 -4.32 -16.39 2.47
C GLY A 41 -4.22 -17.82 3.02
N GLU A 42 -4.87 -18.10 4.15
CA GLU A 42 -4.85 -19.43 4.78
C GLU A 42 -5.45 -20.53 3.87
N ASP A 43 -6.32 -20.16 2.94
CA ASP A 43 -6.93 -21.02 1.94
C ASP A 43 -6.08 -21.24 0.67
N GLY A 44 -4.87 -20.65 0.61
CA GLY A 44 -3.97 -20.75 -0.55
C GLY A 44 -4.35 -19.82 -1.70
N ALA A 45 -5.36 -18.96 -1.53
CA ALA A 45 -5.72 -17.95 -2.51
C ALA A 45 -4.78 -16.74 -2.41
N PRO A 46 -4.47 -16.07 -3.53
CA PRO A 46 -3.64 -14.87 -3.50
C PRO A 46 -4.31 -13.78 -2.66
N GLU A 47 -3.50 -13.07 -1.89
CA GLU A 47 -3.87 -11.84 -1.18
C GLU A 47 -2.89 -10.75 -1.59
N VAL A 48 -3.32 -9.51 -1.50
CA VAL A 48 -2.49 -8.37 -1.83
C VAL A 48 -2.60 -7.26 -0.80
N GLU A 49 -1.67 -6.32 -0.80
CA GLU A 49 -1.66 -5.23 0.16
C GLU A 49 -1.92 -3.88 -0.51
N ALA A 50 -2.70 -3.04 0.16
CA ALA A 50 -2.94 -1.67 -0.22
C ALA A 50 -2.58 -0.73 0.93
N VAL A 51 -1.93 0.39 0.61
CA VAL A 51 -1.68 1.49 1.54
C VAL A 51 -2.74 2.56 1.36
N LEU A 52 -3.38 2.94 2.47
CA LEU A 52 -4.27 4.08 2.52
C LEU A 52 -3.49 5.31 2.96
N THR A 53 -3.67 6.41 2.23
CA THR A 53 -3.09 7.72 2.52
C THR A 53 -4.21 8.70 2.88
N ARG A 54 -3.91 9.67 3.76
CA ARG A 54 -4.79 10.82 4.00
C ARG A 54 -4.04 12.13 3.73
N ALA A 55 -4.51 12.89 2.76
CA ALA A 55 -3.92 14.18 2.38
C ALA A 55 -5.03 15.22 2.14
N ALA A 56 -4.87 16.41 2.71
CA ALA A 56 -5.85 17.50 2.59
C ALA A 56 -7.30 17.10 2.96
N GLY A 57 -7.47 16.12 3.85
CA GLY A 57 -8.78 15.59 4.27
C GLY A 57 -9.39 14.56 3.31
N GLU A 58 -8.71 14.18 2.23
CA GLU A 58 -9.13 13.12 1.32
C GLU A 58 -8.36 11.83 1.61
N VAL A 59 -9.04 10.69 1.51
CA VAL A 59 -8.42 9.35 1.61
C VAL A 59 -8.26 8.76 0.21
N ARG A 60 -7.08 8.20 -0.07
CA ARG A 60 -6.82 7.41 -1.28
C ARG A 60 -6.16 6.08 -0.91
N ALA A 61 -6.19 5.12 -1.82
CA ALA A 61 -5.55 3.83 -1.63
C ALA A 61 -4.75 3.44 -2.87
N PHE A 62 -3.61 2.79 -2.64
CA PHE A 62 -2.71 2.32 -3.69
C PHE A 62 -2.16 0.94 -3.36
N ARG A 63 -1.81 0.14 -4.36
CA ARG A 63 -1.09 -1.13 -4.18
C ARG A 63 0.22 -0.88 -3.45
N ASN A 64 0.60 -1.76 -2.52
CA ASN A 64 1.73 -1.55 -1.61
C ASN A 64 3.08 -1.94 -2.25
N TYR A 65 3.42 -1.38 -3.40
CA TYR A 65 4.74 -1.59 -3.99
C TYR A 65 5.25 -0.35 -4.75
N CYS A 66 6.58 -0.24 -4.83
CA CYS A 66 7.24 0.86 -5.52
C CYS A 66 7.27 0.62 -7.04
N GLN A 67 6.90 1.61 -7.83
CA GLN A 67 6.93 1.54 -9.30
C GLN A 67 8.35 1.49 -9.88
N HIS A 68 9.38 1.75 -9.08
CA HIS A 68 10.76 1.51 -9.49
C HIS A 68 11.10 0.02 -9.51
N TRP A 69 10.89 -0.65 -8.38
CA TRP A 69 11.15 -2.07 -8.16
C TRP A 69 9.89 -2.65 -7.54
N THR A 70 9.13 -3.38 -8.35
CA THR A 70 7.79 -3.85 -7.98
C THR A 70 7.82 -4.88 -6.87
N ASP A 71 8.96 -5.52 -6.59
CA ASP A 71 9.19 -6.41 -5.46
C ASP A 71 9.40 -5.67 -4.12
N VAL A 72 9.49 -4.34 -4.12
CA VAL A 72 9.72 -3.51 -2.94
C VAL A 72 8.42 -2.92 -2.41
N ARG A 73 8.03 -3.30 -1.19
CA ARG A 73 6.92 -2.68 -0.46
C ARG A 73 7.23 -1.26 0.03
N LEU A 74 6.20 -0.41 0.04
CA LEU A 74 6.26 0.95 0.57
C LEU A 74 6.10 0.95 2.10
N ASP A 75 5.09 0.21 2.56
CA ASP A 75 4.76 -0.05 3.96
C ASP A 75 5.11 -1.50 4.31
N LYS A 76 5.76 -1.74 5.45
CA LYS A 76 6.15 -3.07 5.91
C LYS A 76 5.45 -3.48 7.21
N ASP A 77 4.23 -2.98 7.42
CA ASP A 77 3.43 -3.13 8.66
C ASP A 77 3.90 -2.23 9.82
N ASP A 78 4.54 -1.12 9.48
CA ASP A 78 4.90 -0.04 10.41
C ASP A 78 4.37 1.33 9.96
N GLY A 79 3.66 1.37 8.82
CA GLY A 79 3.26 2.60 8.18
C GLY A 79 4.40 3.14 7.31
N ALA A 80 4.14 3.40 6.02
CA ALA A 80 5.10 4.07 5.17
C ALA A 80 5.33 5.51 5.67
N PHE A 81 6.58 5.96 5.68
CA PHE A 81 6.90 7.32 6.07
C PHE A 81 6.26 8.33 5.11
N VAL A 82 5.42 9.23 5.64
CA VAL A 82 4.81 10.32 4.86
C VAL A 82 5.32 11.67 5.38
N ARG A 83 5.78 12.53 4.47
CA ARG A 83 6.19 13.89 4.82
C ARG A 83 5.83 14.84 3.70
N ASN A 84 5.29 16.01 4.05
CA ASN A 84 4.83 17.02 3.10
C ASN A 84 3.80 16.49 2.09
N GLY A 85 2.98 15.50 2.49
CA GLY A 85 2.03 14.85 1.58
C GLY A 85 2.67 13.88 0.60
N GLU A 86 3.88 13.37 0.87
CA GLU A 86 4.59 12.43 0.00
C GLU A 86 4.90 11.13 0.75
N VAL A 87 4.59 9.99 0.14
CA VAL A 87 4.96 8.65 0.61
C VAL A 87 6.38 8.33 0.15
N PHE A 88 7.25 7.93 1.09
CA PHE A 88 8.66 7.65 0.81
C PHE A 88 8.93 6.16 0.63
N CYS A 89 9.47 5.78 -0.53
CA CYS A 89 10.08 4.47 -0.70
C CYS A 89 11.42 4.41 0.05
N GLN A 90 11.47 3.66 1.14
CA GLN A 90 12.64 3.57 2.02
C GLN A 90 13.85 2.83 1.40
N LYS A 91 13.70 2.24 0.20
CA LYS A 91 14.78 1.50 -0.47
C LYS A 91 15.76 2.43 -1.20
N HIS A 92 15.26 3.27 -2.12
CA HIS A 92 16.08 4.17 -2.93
C HIS A 92 15.60 5.63 -2.94
N GLY A 93 14.61 5.97 -2.10
CA GLY A 93 14.19 7.34 -1.87
C GLY A 93 13.28 7.95 -2.94
N ALA A 94 12.55 7.12 -3.70
CA ALA A 94 11.45 7.64 -4.53
C ALA A 94 10.34 8.21 -3.63
N THR A 95 9.71 9.30 -4.06
CA THR A 95 8.60 9.94 -3.36
C THR A 95 7.37 9.99 -4.24
N PHE A 96 6.22 9.64 -3.68
CA PHE A 96 4.93 9.60 -4.36
C PHE A 96 3.94 10.53 -3.68
N GLU A 97 3.23 11.34 -4.46
CA GLU A 97 2.15 12.20 -3.96
C GLU A 97 1.07 11.36 -3.26
N ALA A 98 0.74 11.67 -2.00
CA ALA A 98 -0.25 10.94 -1.22
C ALA A 98 -1.67 11.10 -1.79
N ASP A 99 -1.92 12.18 -2.53
CA ASP A 99 -3.19 12.51 -3.17
C ASP A 99 -3.27 12.08 -4.65
N GLY A 100 -2.19 11.60 -5.26
CA GLY A 100 -2.22 11.24 -6.69
C GLY A 100 -1.49 9.95 -7.04
N GLY A 101 -0.62 9.48 -6.14
CA GLY A 101 0.31 8.39 -6.40
C GLY A 101 1.41 8.74 -7.39
N TYR A 102 1.50 9.98 -7.88
CA TYR A 102 2.51 10.38 -8.86
C TYR A 102 3.90 10.46 -8.23
N CYS A 103 4.88 9.81 -8.85
CA CYS A 103 6.27 9.87 -8.43
C CYS A 103 6.92 11.16 -8.94
N ASN A 104 7.17 12.10 -8.03
CA ASN A 104 7.71 13.42 -8.38
C ASN A 104 9.23 13.55 -8.17
N PHE A 105 9.86 12.56 -7.55
CA PHE A 105 11.31 12.50 -7.38
C PHE A 105 11.79 11.05 -7.23
N GLY A 106 13.01 10.80 -7.70
CA GLY A 106 13.74 9.55 -7.53
C GLY A 106 13.81 8.70 -8.80
N PRO A 107 14.25 7.44 -8.69
CA PRO A 107 14.56 6.61 -9.85
C PRO A 107 13.39 6.27 -10.78
N CYS A 108 12.14 6.36 -10.28
CA CYS A 108 10.91 6.15 -11.05
C CYS A 108 10.08 7.43 -11.23
N GLU A 109 10.72 8.60 -11.21
CA GLU A 109 10.03 9.88 -11.49
C GLU A 109 9.21 9.79 -12.78
N GLY A 110 7.96 10.24 -12.74
CA GLY A 110 7.00 10.14 -13.84
C GLY A 110 6.07 8.92 -13.77
N ALA A 111 6.38 7.91 -12.94
CA ALA A 111 5.48 6.78 -12.69
C ALA A 111 4.33 7.17 -11.75
N VAL A 112 3.29 6.33 -11.70
CA VAL A 112 2.13 6.53 -10.82
C VAL A 112 1.87 5.22 -10.08
N LEU A 113 1.64 5.29 -8.76
CA LEU A 113 1.22 4.12 -7.98
C LEU A 113 -0.10 3.58 -8.54
N GLU A 114 -0.21 2.26 -8.59
CA GLU A 114 -1.45 1.61 -9.00
C GLU A 114 -2.53 1.83 -7.94
N SER A 115 -3.64 2.46 -8.35
CA SER A 115 -4.73 2.88 -7.46
C SER A 115 -5.67 1.73 -7.11
N VAL A 116 -6.14 1.72 -5.87
CA VAL A 116 -7.28 0.90 -5.44
C VAL A 116 -8.45 1.84 -5.14
N GLY A 117 -9.61 1.57 -5.75
CA GLY A 117 -10.82 2.38 -5.56
C GLY A 117 -11.30 2.38 -4.10
N VAL A 118 -11.47 3.56 -3.50
CA VAL A 118 -12.07 3.74 -2.17
C VAL A 118 -13.06 4.90 -2.16
N ALA A 119 -14.09 4.79 -1.33
CA ALA A 119 -15.09 5.82 -1.11
C ALA A 119 -15.21 6.17 0.37
N VAL A 120 -15.47 7.44 0.67
CA VAL A 120 -15.73 7.91 2.04
C VAL A 120 -17.21 8.20 2.22
N ALA A 121 -17.82 7.61 3.24
CA ALA A 121 -19.16 7.96 3.70
C ALA A 121 -19.28 7.78 5.21
N ASP A 122 -20.05 8.65 5.86
CA ASP A 122 -20.35 8.56 7.29
C ASP A 122 -19.07 8.41 8.16
N ASP A 123 -18.03 9.20 7.85
CA ASP A 123 -16.72 9.19 8.51
C ASP A 123 -15.96 7.84 8.46
N ALA A 124 -16.32 6.97 7.51
CA ALA A 124 -15.64 5.72 7.25
C ALA A 124 -15.21 5.58 5.78
N VAL A 125 -14.13 4.83 5.59
CA VAL A 125 -13.55 4.47 4.30
C VAL A 125 -14.05 3.08 3.93
N TYR A 126 -14.54 2.96 2.70
CA TYR A 126 -15.04 1.73 2.12
C TYR A 126 -14.26 1.39 0.85
N LEU A 127 -13.98 0.11 0.64
CA LEU A 127 -13.51 -0.39 -0.64
C LEU A 127 -14.59 -0.14 -1.71
N ASP A 128 -14.21 0.53 -2.79
CA ASP A 128 -15.09 0.87 -3.94
C ASP A 128 -14.46 0.36 -5.25
N ASP A 129 -13.80 -0.80 -5.16
CA ASP A 129 -13.15 -1.46 -6.28
C ASP A 129 -13.65 -2.90 -6.38
N ASP A 130 -14.42 -3.19 -7.43
CA ASP A 130 -14.99 -4.53 -7.65
C ASP A 130 -13.96 -5.56 -8.10
N ALA A 131 -12.72 -5.16 -8.40
CA ALA A 131 -11.62 -6.09 -8.64
C ALA A 131 -11.12 -6.76 -7.35
N TYR A 132 -11.52 -6.24 -6.18
CA TYR A 132 -11.03 -6.70 -4.88
C TYR A 132 -12.15 -6.94 -3.86
N GLU A 133 -11.85 -7.79 -2.90
CA GLU A 133 -12.61 -7.96 -1.65
C GLU A 133 -11.73 -7.51 -0.48
N PHE A 134 -12.30 -6.79 0.49
CA PHE A 134 -11.57 -6.43 1.71
C PHE A 134 -11.46 -7.65 2.63
N VAL A 135 -10.24 -7.92 3.11
CA VAL A 135 -9.98 -9.07 4.01
C VAL A 135 -9.77 -8.59 5.45
N ARG A 136 -8.76 -7.73 5.66
CA ARG A 136 -8.36 -7.26 7.01
C ARG A 136 -7.45 -6.03 6.93
N LEU A 137 -7.29 -5.36 8.07
CA LEU A 137 -6.18 -4.40 8.26
C LEU A 137 -4.87 -5.15 8.55
N GLY A 138 -3.75 -4.53 8.18
CA GLY A 138 -2.41 -5.10 8.31
C GLY A 138 -1.96 -5.93 7.09
N PRO A 139 -0.84 -6.64 7.22
CA PRO A 139 -0.15 -7.28 6.10
C PRO A 139 -0.83 -8.59 5.66
N SER A 140 -0.55 -8.94 4.42
CA SER A 140 -0.86 -10.24 3.84
C SER A 140 -0.03 -11.33 4.56
N ALA A 141 -0.56 -12.56 4.63
CA ALA A 141 0.15 -13.62 5.33
C ALA A 141 1.39 -14.05 4.54
N GLY A 142 2.43 -14.49 5.26
CA GLY A 142 3.71 -14.90 4.66
C GLY A 142 4.68 -13.77 4.33
N LYS A 143 4.25 -12.50 4.34
CA LYS A 143 5.13 -11.32 4.17
C LYS A 143 5.80 -10.91 5.49
N GLY A 144 6.72 -11.76 5.96
CA GLY A 144 7.67 -11.36 7.00
C GLY A 144 8.57 -10.23 6.51
N ASP A 145 8.99 -9.36 7.42
CA ASP A 145 10.01 -8.32 7.27
C ASP A 145 11.29 -8.87 6.62
N GLY A 146 11.28 -8.94 5.29
CA GLY A 146 12.44 -9.25 4.48
C GLY A 146 13.54 -8.24 4.77
N SER A 147 14.41 -8.63 5.71
CA SER A 147 15.71 -8.09 6.07
C SER A 147 16.15 -6.97 5.14
N GLY A 148 16.07 -5.73 5.63
CA GLY A 148 16.94 -4.70 5.10
C GLY A 148 18.36 -5.25 5.15
N SER A 149 19.00 -5.43 4.00
CA SER A 149 20.44 -5.62 3.95
C SER A 149 21.06 -4.50 4.77
N ARG A 150 21.48 -4.83 5.99
CA ARG A 150 22.46 -4.03 6.72
C ARG A 150 23.65 -3.97 5.79
N ILE A 151 23.88 -2.80 5.22
CA ILE A 151 25.14 -2.50 4.55
C ILE A 151 26.14 -2.40 5.70
N ASP A 152 26.84 -3.50 5.99
CA ASP A 152 27.94 -3.52 6.93
C ASP A 152 29.11 -2.74 6.30
N PHE A 153 29.20 -1.44 6.60
CA PHE A 153 30.41 -0.66 6.37
C PHE A 153 31.48 -1.06 7.39
N THR A 154 32.05 -2.26 7.23
CA THR A 154 33.34 -2.58 7.85
C THR A 154 34.44 -2.16 6.87
N GLY A 155 34.75 -0.86 6.88
CA GLY A 155 35.90 -0.30 6.17
C GLY A 155 37.19 -0.72 6.87
N ASN A 156 38.08 -1.36 6.12
CA ASN A 156 39.46 -1.61 6.47
C ASN A 156 40.31 -0.34 6.29
#